data_AF-A0A2T2XGS4-F1
#
_entry.id   AF-A0A2T2XGS4-F1
#
_cell.length_a   1.000
_cell.length_b   1.000
_cell.length_c   1.000
_cell.angle_alpha   90.00
_cell.angle_beta   90.00
_cell.angle_gamma   90.00
#
_symmetry.space_group_name_H-M   'P 1'
#
loop_
_entity.id
_entity.type
_entity.pdbx_description
1 polymer ?
#
loop_
_entity_poly.entity_id
_entity_poly.type
_entity_poly.pdbx_seq_one_letter_code
_entity_poly.pdbx_strand_id
1 'polypeptide(L)'
;MQLYSWMNYLQSQEEIWRRELDKLLLDREELQKNRRIWLERLSAVKTAQMQTVSDIEQYFRFPQKIWRENSRILEQESEIQERIDWCRSNIVEIRRKLQAISSILASREAKLRKIALRREERSLAEMIPPHEEGNTQ
;
A
#
# COMPACT_ATOMS: atom_id res chain seq x y z
N MET A 1 -6.22 24.79 -9.22
CA MET A 1 -4.89 24.21 -9.47
C MET A 1 -4.28 23.52 -8.25
N GLN A 2 -4.17 24.15 -7.07
CA GLN A 2 -3.44 23.55 -5.93
C GLN A 2 -3.93 22.15 -5.48
N LEU A 3 -5.24 21.89 -5.41
CA LEU A 3 -5.76 20.58 -4.96
C LEU A 3 -5.38 19.40 -5.87
N TYR A 4 -5.35 19.60 -7.19
CA TYR A 4 -4.92 18.55 -8.12
C TYR A 4 -3.42 18.29 -8.02
N SER A 5 -2.62 19.33 -7.77
CA SER A 5 -1.18 19.17 -7.48
C SER A 5 -0.94 18.37 -6.20
N TRP A 6 -1.69 18.67 -5.12
CA TRP A 6 -1.65 17.88 -3.89
C TRP A 6 -2.09 16.43 -4.09
N MET A 7 -3.13 16.21 -4.91
CA MET A 7 -3.60 14.86 -5.25
C MET A 7 -2.52 14.06 -5.98
N ASN A 8 -1.89 14.64 -7.00
CA ASN A 8 -0.82 14.00 -7.76
C ASN A 8 0.40 13.69 -6.88
N TYR A 9 0.77 14.62 -5.99
CA TYR A 9 1.84 14.39 -5.02
C TYR A 9 1.53 13.21 -4.10
N LEU A 10 0.33 13.16 -3.53
CA LEU A 10 -0.08 12.06 -2.65
C LEU A 10 -0.16 10.72 -3.38
N GLN A 11 -0.62 10.70 -4.63
CA GLN A 11 -0.61 9.48 -5.47
C GLN A 11 0.81 8.97 -5.71
N SER A 12 1.76 9.87 -5.99
CA SER A 12 3.18 9.52 -6.13
C SER A 12 3.76 8.97 -4.81
N GLN A 13 3.42 9.57 -3.67
CA GLN A 13 3.82 9.04 -2.36
C GLN A 13 3.22 7.66 -2.09
N GLU A 14 1.95 7.43 -2.43
CA GLU A 14 1.32 6.11 -2.29
C GLU A 14 2.06 5.06 -3.10
N GLU A 15 2.46 5.39 -4.33
CA GLU A 15 3.22 4.49 -5.20
C GLU A 15 4.60 4.14 -4.62
N ILE A 16 5.30 5.11 -4.05
CA ILE A 16 6.59 4.89 -3.37
C ILE A 16 6.41 3.89 -2.23
N TRP A 17 5.42 4.10 -1.36
CA TRP A 17 5.17 3.21 -0.24
C TRP A 17 4.73 1.81 -0.68
N ARG A 18 3.99 1.69 -1.79
CA ARG A 18 3.63 0.38 -2.36
C ARG A 18 4.85 -0.37 -2.88
N ARG A 19 5.73 0.29 -3.62
CA ARG A 19 6.96 -0.34 -4.12
C ARG A 19 7.87 -0.80 -2.97
N GLU A 20 8.00 0.02 -1.93
CA GLU A 20 8.74 -0.37 -0.72
C GLU A 20 8.08 -1.54 0.00
N LEU A 21 6.75 -1.55 0.12
CA LEU A 21 6.00 -2.67 0.69
C LEU A 21 6.22 -3.96 -0.11
N ASP A 22 6.14 -3.91 -1.43
CA ASP A 22 6.35 -5.08 -2.30
C ASP A 22 7.78 -5.63 -2.13
N LYS A 23 8.79 -4.75 -2.06
CA LYS A 23 10.17 -5.13 -1.78
C LYS A 23 10.30 -5.83 -0.43
N LEU A 24 9.74 -5.26 0.64
CA LEU A 24 9.80 -5.85 1.98
C LEU A 24 9.10 -7.21 2.06
N LEU A 25 8.01 -7.40 1.31
CA LEU A 25 7.32 -8.68 1.22
C LEU A 25 8.19 -9.75 0.55
N LEU A 26 8.90 -9.39 -0.53
CA LEU A 26 9.86 -10.28 -1.19
C LEU A 26 11.04 -10.62 -0.28
N ASP A 27 11.64 -9.61 0.38
CA ASP A 27 12.75 -9.80 1.32
C ASP A 27 12.34 -10.76 2.45
N ARG A 28 11.11 -10.63 2.97
CA ARG A 28 10.56 -11.54 3.98
C ARG A 28 10.38 -12.96 3.46
N GLU A 29 9.86 -13.13 2.25
CA GLU A 29 9.68 -14.45 1.64
C GLU A 29 11.04 -15.15 1.45
N GLU A 30 12.06 -14.40 1.04
CA GLU A 30 13.42 -14.92 0.90
C GLU A 30 14.00 -15.36 2.25
N LEU A 31 13.83 -14.57 3.32
CA LEU A 31 14.23 -14.96 4.67
C LEU A 31 13.54 -16.24 5.13
N GLN A 32 12.23 -16.36 4.90
CA GLN A 32 11.46 -17.57 5.24
C GLN A 32 11.93 -18.80 4.48
N LYS A 33 12.27 -18.64 3.19
CA LYS A 33 12.86 -19.70 2.38
C LYS A 33 14.23 -20.11 2.92
N ASN A 34 15.09 -19.16 3.24
CA ASN A 34 16.41 -19.41 3.82
C ASN A 34 16.30 -20.14 5.17
N ARG A 35 15.35 -19.73 6.01
CA ARG A 35 15.05 -20.40 7.27
C ARG A 35 14.63 -21.84 7.07
N ARG A 36 13.75 -22.11 6.09
CA ARG A 36 13.32 -23.47 5.76
C ARG A 36 14.49 -24.36 5.34
N ILE A 37 15.38 -23.87 4.49
CA ILE A 37 16.60 -24.59 4.06
C ILE A 37 17.47 -24.96 5.26
N TRP A 38 17.66 -24.04 6.21
CA TRP A 38 18.42 -24.32 7.43
C TRP A 38 17.74 -25.39 8.30
N LEU A 39 16.42 -25.33 8.46
CA LEU A 39 15.67 -26.32 9.25
C LEU A 39 15.66 -27.71 8.58
N GLU A 40 15.54 -27.78 7.25
CA GLU A 40 15.66 -29.02 6.49
C GLU A 40 17.04 -29.64 6.65
N ARG A 41 18.10 -28.84 6.58
CA ARG A 41 19.48 -29.30 6.84
C ARG A 41 19.66 -29.79 8.27
N LEU A 42 19.05 -29.13 9.27
CA LEU A 42 19.06 -29.61 10.65
C LEU A 42 18.41 -30.99 10.77
N SER A 43 17.26 -31.17 10.12
CA SER A 43 16.56 -32.45 10.11
C SER A 43 17.42 -33.55 9.49
N ALA A 44 18.07 -33.27 8.36
CA ALA A 44 18.94 -34.23 7.68
C ALA A 44 20.11 -34.69 8.56
N VAL A 45 20.77 -33.75 9.27
CA VAL A 45 21.85 -34.09 10.21
C VAL A 45 21.35 -34.91 11.40
N LYS A 46 20.12 -34.66 11.88
CA LYS A 46 19.54 -35.45 12.97
C LYS A 46 19.24 -36.90 12.58
N THR A 47 18.93 -37.15 11.31
CA THR A 47 18.61 -38.48 10.78
C THR A 47 19.82 -39.24 10.25
N ALA A 48 20.98 -38.59 10.10
CA ALA A 48 22.18 -39.24 9.60
C ALA A 48 22.70 -40.28 10.60
N GLN A 49 23.05 -41.48 10.12
CA GLN A 49 23.78 -42.46 10.93
C GLN A 49 25.17 -41.93 11.21
N MET A 50 25.51 -41.77 12.49
CA MET A 50 26.85 -41.39 12.93
C MET A 50 27.79 -42.59 12.79
N GLN A 51 28.68 -42.56 11.80
CA GLN A 51 29.64 -43.65 11.59
C GLN A 51 31.08 -43.23 11.94
N THR A 52 31.35 -41.92 11.95
CA THR A 52 32.68 -41.37 12.22
C THR A 52 32.67 -40.35 13.36
N VAL A 53 33.83 -40.12 13.98
CA VAL A 53 34.02 -39.06 14.99
C VAL A 53 33.69 -37.68 14.41
N SER A 54 33.98 -37.47 13.12
CA SER A 54 33.58 -36.24 12.40
C SER A 54 32.06 -36.07 12.36
N ASP A 55 31.28 -37.14 12.15
CA ASP A 55 29.82 -37.07 12.11
C ASP A 55 29.25 -36.67 13.48
N ILE A 56 29.85 -37.20 14.55
CA ILE A 56 29.49 -36.87 15.93
C ILE A 56 29.81 -35.39 16.22
N GLU A 57 31.00 -34.92 15.86
CA GLU A 57 31.36 -33.50 16.03
C GLU A 57 30.46 -32.55 15.23
N GLN A 58 30.11 -32.92 14.00
CA GLN A 58 29.17 -32.17 13.17
C GLN A 58 27.77 -32.16 13.81
N TYR A 59 27.31 -33.28 14.36
CA TYR A 59 26.04 -33.35 15.05
C TYR A 59 25.95 -32.44 16.27
N PHE A 60 27.05 -32.22 17.00
CA PHE A 60 27.04 -31.29 18.14
C PHE A 60 27.19 -29.82 17.72
N ARG A 61 28.04 -29.50 16.75
CA ARG A 61 28.33 -28.11 16.35
C ARG A 61 27.29 -27.51 15.39
N PHE A 62 26.72 -28.34 14.51
CA PHE A 62 25.82 -27.87 13.46
C PHE A 62 24.47 -27.35 13.98
N PRO A 63 23.81 -27.98 14.97
CA PRO A 63 22.58 -27.44 15.57
C PRO A 63 22.79 -26.07 16.23
N GLN A 64 23.93 -25.85 16.89
CA GLN A 64 24.24 -24.55 17.49
C GLN A 64 24.43 -23.46 16.43
N LYS A 65 25.03 -23.79 15.29
CA LYS A 65 25.15 -22.87 14.15
C LYS A 65 23.78 -22.54 13.58
N ILE A 66 22.92 -23.55 13.38
CA ILE A 66 21.56 -23.35 12.86
C ILE A 66 20.71 -22.53 13.82
N TRP A 67 20.82 -22.76 15.13
CA TRP A 67 20.08 -21.98 16.11
C TRP A 67 20.46 -20.50 16.07
N ARG A 68 21.76 -20.18 15.93
CA ARG A 68 22.24 -18.81 15.75
C ARG A 68 21.71 -18.17 14.46
N GLU A 69 21.83 -18.85 13.33
CA GLU A 69 21.31 -18.33 12.05
C GLU A 69 19.78 -18.17 12.06
N ASN A 70 19.05 -19.12 12.64
CA ASN A 70 17.60 -19.05 12.77
C ASN A 70 17.17 -17.90 13.67
N SER A 71 17.88 -17.65 14.79
CA SER A 71 17.60 -16.51 15.66
C SER A 71 17.85 -15.19 14.95
N ARG A 72 18.95 -15.09 14.18
CA ARG A 72 19.25 -13.92 13.35
C ARG A 72 18.16 -13.68 12.28
N ILE A 73 17.71 -14.74 11.61
CA ILE A 73 16.64 -14.63 10.62
C ILE A 73 15.33 -14.17 11.27
N LEU A 74 14.98 -14.68 12.45
CA LEU A 74 13.77 -14.27 13.17
C LEU A 74 13.82 -12.79 13.58
N GLU A 75 14.98 -12.30 14.00
CA GLU A 75 15.18 -10.88 14.31
C GLU A 75 14.98 -10.03 13.04
N GLN A 76 15.61 -10.41 11.92
CA GLN A 76 15.42 -9.75 10.64
C GLN A 76 13.96 -9.80 10.13
N GLU A 77 13.26 -10.92 10.32
CA GLU A 77 11.84 -11.03 9.98
C GLU A 77 10.99 -10.09 10.83
N SER A 78 11.33 -9.89 12.11
CA SER A 78 10.65 -8.94 13.00
C SER A 78 10.84 -7.50 12.53
N GLU A 79 12.07 -7.10 12.23
CA GLU A 79 12.38 -5.76 11.71
C GLU A 79 11.65 -5.48 10.38
N ILE A 80 11.64 -6.45 9.46
CA ILE A 80 10.92 -6.34 8.20
C ILE A 80 9.42 -6.25 8.44
N GLN A 81 8.87 -7.02 9.39
CA GLN A 81 7.45 -6.96 9.73
C GLN A 81 7.04 -5.58 10.27
N GLU A 82 7.84 -4.99 11.15
CA GLU A 82 7.61 -3.62 11.64
C GLU A 82 7.60 -2.60 10.49
N ARG A 83 8.56 -2.72 9.55
CA ARG A 83 8.61 -1.87 8.36
C ARG A 83 7.42 -2.08 7.42
N ILE A 84 6.94 -3.31 7.26
CA ILE A 84 5.73 -3.64 6.49
C ILE A 84 4.51 -2.93 7.11
N ASP A 85 4.35 -3.01 8.43
CA ASP A 85 3.23 -2.39 9.12
C ASP A 85 3.30 -0.86 9.08
N TRP A 86 4.52 -0.30 9.12
CA TRP A 86 4.76 1.11 8.87
C TRP A 86 4.33 1.52 7.45
N CYS A 87 4.74 0.77 6.42
CA CYS A 87 4.36 1.07 5.04
C CYS A 87 2.84 1.00 4.84
N ARG A 88 2.19 -0.03 5.40
CA ARG A 88 0.73 -0.20 5.36
C ARG A 88 0.01 0.98 6.01
N SER A 89 0.50 1.43 7.17
CA SER A 89 -0.08 2.57 7.89
C SER A 89 0.00 3.86 7.06
N ASN A 90 1.15 4.12 6.44
CA ASN A 90 1.34 5.27 5.55
C ASN A 90 0.42 5.22 4.33
N ILE A 91 0.28 4.04 3.68
CA ILE A 91 -0.63 3.86 2.54
C ILE A 91 -2.07 4.17 2.95
N VAL A 92 -2.53 3.66 4.10
CA VAL A 92 -3.88 3.92 4.60
C VAL A 92 -4.10 5.41 4.86
N GLU A 93 -3.13 6.09 5.49
CA GLU A 93 -3.23 7.52 5.75
C GLU A 93 -3.29 8.34 4.45
N ILE A 94 -2.45 8.02 3.46
CA ILE A 94 -2.44 8.68 2.16
C ILE A 94 -3.78 8.49 1.45
N ARG A 95 -4.33 7.27 1.45
CA ARG A 95 -5.64 7.00 0.85
C ARG A 95 -6.77 7.80 1.52
N ARG A 96 -6.74 7.96 2.84
CA ARG A 96 -7.70 8.82 3.55
C ARG A 96 -7.58 10.27 3.09
N LYS A 97 -6.36 10.79 2.94
CA LYS A 97 -6.11 12.16 2.43
C LYS A 97 -6.61 12.32 0.98
N LEU A 98 -6.32 11.34 0.12
CA LEU A 98 -6.81 11.33 -1.27
C LEU A 98 -8.35 11.34 -1.32
N GLN A 99 -9.01 10.50 -0.54
CA GLN A 99 -10.47 10.47 -0.46
C GLN A 99 -11.06 11.82 -0.03
N ALA A 100 -10.45 12.48 0.95
CA ALA A 100 -10.87 13.80 1.40
C ALA A 100 -10.74 14.85 0.26
N ILE A 101 -9.61 14.85 -0.47
CA ILE A 101 -9.40 15.74 -1.62
C ILE A 101 -10.44 15.45 -2.71
N SER A 102 -10.67 14.19 -3.06
CA SER A 102 -11.67 13.80 -4.07
C SER A 102 -13.08 14.27 -3.69
N SER A 103 -13.46 14.17 -2.41
CA SER A 103 -14.75 14.67 -1.91
C SER A 103 -14.88 16.19 -2.08
N ILE A 104 -13.81 16.95 -1.76
CA ILE A 104 -13.77 18.41 -1.94
C ILE A 104 -13.91 18.77 -3.42
N LEU A 105 -13.20 18.08 -4.31
CA LEU A 105 -13.26 18.30 -5.76
C LEU A 105 -14.67 18.03 -6.29
N ALA A 106 -15.26 16.89 -5.95
CA ALA A 106 -16.62 16.53 -6.35
C ALA A 106 -17.65 17.57 -5.90
N SER A 107 -17.55 18.06 -4.66
CA SER A 107 -18.42 19.12 -4.14
C SER A 107 -18.28 20.43 -4.92
N ARG A 108 -17.05 20.81 -5.28
CA ARG A 108 -16.79 22.01 -6.10
C ARG A 108 -17.36 21.87 -7.50
N GLU A 109 -17.15 20.73 -8.16
CA GLU A 109 -17.71 20.45 -9.48
C GLU A 109 -19.23 20.49 -9.47
N ALA A 110 -19.87 19.88 -8.46
CA ALA A 110 -21.32 19.92 -8.31
C ALA A 110 -21.85 21.36 -8.15
N LYS A 111 -21.15 22.22 -7.39
CA LYS A 111 -21.51 23.64 -7.27
C LYS A 111 -21.36 24.38 -8.60
N LEU A 112 -20.25 24.16 -9.33
CA LEU A 112 -20.02 24.79 -10.63
C LEU A 112 -21.08 24.36 -11.66
N ARG A 113 -21.46 23.09 -11.69
CA ARG A 113 -22.55 22.58 -12.55
C ARG A 113 -23.88 23.25 -12.23
N LYS A 114 -24.23 23.40 -10.95
CA LYS A 114 -25.45 24.12 -10.53
C LYS A 114 -25.45 25.59 -10.96
N ILE A 115 -24.30 26.26 -10.88
CA ILE A 115 -24.16 27.65 -11.34
C ILE A 115 -24.32 27.73 -12.87
N ALA A 116 -23.70 26.81 -13.61
CA ALA A 116 -23.81 26.76 -15.07
C ALA A 116 -25.26 26.54 -15.52
N LEU A 117 -25.97 25.56 -14.93
CA LEU A 117 -27.38 25.30 -15.22
C LEU A 117 -28.25 26.53 -14.97
N ARG A 118 -28.08 27.21 -13.83
CA ARG A 118 -28.84 28.45 -13.55
C ARG A 118 -28.55 29.58 -14.52
N ARG A 119 -27.33 29.66 -15.06
CA ARG A 119 -26.98 30.66 -16.08
C ARG A 119 -27.65 30.33 -17.42
N GLU A 120 -27.67 29.06 -17.78
CA GLU A 120 -28.36 28.57 -18.99
C GLU A 120 -29.87 28.78 -18.90
N GLU A 121 -30.50 28.42 -17.77
CA GLU A 121 -31.93 28.66 -17.52
C GLU A 121 -32.30 30.14 -17.64
N ARG A 122 -31.47 31.05 -17.09
CA ARG A 122 -31.67 32.50 -17.23
C ARG A 122 -31.52 32.96 -18.67
N SER A 123 -30.48 32.50 -19.36
CA SER A 123 -30.26 32.85 -20.77
C SER A 123 -31.43 32.38 -21.65
N LEU A 124 -31.99 31.20 -21.39
CA LEU A 124 -33.16 30.70 -22.12
C LEU A 124 -34.40 31.52 -21.83
N ALA A 125 -34.63 31.90 -20.56
CA ALA A 125 -35.76 32.74 -20.17
C ALA A 125 -35.70 34.14 -20.80
N GLU A 126 -34.52 34.74 -20.93
CA GLU A 126 -34.32 36.04 -21.58
C GLU A 126 -34.51 36.00 -23.11
N MET A 127 -34.39 34.83 -23.75
CA MET A 127 -34.61 34.66 -25.19
C MET A 127 -36.10 34.47 -25.56
N ILE A 128 -36.98 34.26 -24.59
CA ILE A 128 -38.43 34.16 -24.82
C ILE A 128 -39.00 35.58 -24.76
N PRO A 129 -39.46 36.17 -25.89
CA PRO A 129 -40.05 37.50 -25.86
C PRO A 129 -41.30 37.51 -24.97
N PRO A 130 -41.57 38.60 -24.24
CA PRO A 130 -42.79 38.71 -23.45
C PRO A 130 -43.98 38.51 -24.40
N HIS A 131 -44.86 37.57 -24.04
CA HIS A 131 -46.09 37.33 -24.78
C HIS A 131 -46.88 38.65 -24.75
N GLU A 132 -47.05 39.31 -25.91
CA GLU A 132 -47.98 40.43 -26.00
C GLU A 132 -49.37 39.87 -25.67
N GLU A 133 -49.88 40.22 -24.49
CA GLU A 133 -51.27 40.00 -24.15
C GLU A 133 -52.08 40.91 -25.06
N GLY A 134 -52.56 40.33 -26.16
CA GLY A 134 -53.48 40.96 -27.09
C GLY A 134 -54.74 41.38 -26.35
N ASN A 135 -54.79 42.65 -25.97
CA ASN A 135 -55.98 43.38 -25.55
C ASN A 135 -57.02 43.24 -26.67
N THR A 136 -57.92 42.27 -26.54
CA THR A 136 -59.13 42.19 -27.34
C THR A 136 -60.21 42.91 -26.56
N GLN A 137 -60.41 44.18 -26.93
CA GLN A 137 -61.61 44.95 -26.62
C GLN A 137 -62.79 44.45 -27.45
#